data_AF-A0A0P8Y8I7-F1
#
_entry.id   AF-A0A0P8Y8I7-F1
#
_cell.length_a   1.000
_cell.length_b   1.000
_cell.length_c   1.000
_cell.angle_alpha   90.00
_cell.angle_beta   90.00
_cell.angle_gamma   90.00
#
_symmetry.space_group_name_H-M   'P 1'
#
loop_
_entity.id
_entity.type
_entity.pdbx_description
1 polymer ?
#
loop_
_entity_poly.entity_id
_entity_poly.type
_entity_poly.pdbx_seq_one_letter_code
_entity_poly.pdbx_strand_id
1 'polypeptide(L)' 'MIPVPSNTKVWLAAGVTDMRRGFNTLAAQAERTLAQDPFSGHLFVFRGRRGDLLKIIWWDSQGACLFSKRL' A
#
# COMPACT_ATOMS: atom_id res chain seq x y z
N MET A 1 -0.92 -2.60 -19.28
CA MET A 1 -0.26 -2.25 -18.00
C MET A 1 -0.77 -0.88 -17.61
N ILE A 2 -1.35 -0.71 -16.43
CA ILE A 2 -1.87 0.60 -15.99
C ILE A 2 -0.65 1.48 -15.69
N PRO A 3 -0.48 2.63 -16.36
CA PRO A 3 0.67 3.48 -16.13
C PRO A 3 0.58 4.13 -14.75
N VAL A 4 1.69 4.12 -14.01
CA VAL A 4 1.81 4.88 -12.76
C VAL A 4 2.22 6.31 -13.12
N PRO A 5 1.46 7.34 -12.73
CA PRO A 5 1.83 8.73 -12.99
C PRO A 5 3.22 9.10 -12.47
N SER A 6 3.93 9.99 -13.19
CA SER A 6 5.30 10.37 -12.85
C SER A 6 5.45 11.13 -11.52
N ASN A 7 4.36 11.72 -11.02
CA ASN A 7 4.32 12.40 -9.72
C ASN A 7 3.85 11.50 -8.57
N THR A 8 3.64 10.20 -8.81
CA THR A 8 3.22 9.24 -7.79
C THR A 8 4.32 9.08 -6.73
N LYS A 9 3.96 9.37 -5.47
CA LYS A 9 4.81 9.07 -4.32
C LYS A 9 4.65 7.63 -3.90
N VAL A 10 5.75 7.05 -3.40
CA VAL A 10 5.76 5.73 -2.75
C VAL A 10 5.96 5.95 -1.26
N TRP A 11 4.96 5.57 -0.48
CA TRP A 11 5.01 5.64 0.98
C TRP A 11 5.32 4.27 1.56
N LEU A 12 6.27 4.20 2.48
CA LEU A 12 6.58 2.98 3.21
C LEU A 12 6.02 3.09 4.62
N ALA A 13 5.06 2.21 4.96
CA ALA A 13 4.60 2.06 6.33
C ALA A 13 5.72 1.42 7.17
N ALA A 14 6.36 2.23 8.02
CA ALA A 14 7.39 1.77 8.93
C ALA A 14 6.82 0.83 10.01
N GLY A 15 7.66 -0.09 10.50
CA GLY A 15 7.28 -1.09 11.49
C GLY A 15 6.79 -2.40 10.89
N VAL A 16 6.02 -3.16 11.68
CA VAL A 16 5.52 -4.48 11.31
C VAL A 16 4.05 -4.39 10.94
N THR A 17 3.71 -4.82 9.72
CA THR A 17 2.32 -4.92 9.27
C THR A 17 1.84 -6.37 9.32
N ASP A 18 0.62 -6.59 9.83
CA ASP A 18 -0.05 -7.87 9.66
C ASP A 18 -0.43 -8.08 8.18
N MET A 19 0.23 -9.03 7.55
CA MET A 19 0.09 -9.31 6.13
C MET A 19 -1.16 -10.11 5.74
N ARG A 20 -2.00 -10.48 6.71
CA ARG A 20 -3.33 -11.06 6.43
C ARG A 20 -4.34 -9.99 6.00
N ARG A 21 -4.04 -8.72 6.25
CA ARG A 21 -4.91 -7.57 5.92
C ARG A 21 -5.12 -7.41 4.42
N GLY A 22 -6.37 -7.14 4.03
CA GLY A 22 -6.75 -6.74 2.68
C GLY A 22 -6.66 -5.23 2.47
N PHE A 23 -7.09 -4.75 1.30
CA PHE A 23 -6.98 -3.34 0.91
C PHE A 23 -7.55 -2.38 1.97
N ASN A 24 -8.81 -2.55 2.38
CA ASN A 24 -9.47 -1.60 3.29
C ASN A 24 -8.75 -1.45 4.63
N THR A 25 -8.26 -2.55 5.20
CA THR A 25 -7.54 -2.50 6.48
C THR A 25 -6.15 -1.89 6.33
N LEU A 26 -5.49 -2.11 5.18
CA LEU A 26 -4.22 -1.47 4.86
C LEU A 26 -4.38 0.03 4.55
N ALA A 27 -5.47 0.42 3.88
CA ALA A 27 -5.83 1.81 3.64
C ALA A 27 -6.04 2.56 4.96
N ALA A 28 -6.84 2.00 5.88
CA ALA A 28 -7.01 2.55 7.22
C ALA A 28 -5.67 2.64 8.01
N GLN A 29 -4.73 1.73 7.76
CA GLN A 29 -3.40 1.80 8.36
C GLN A 29 -2.56 2.93 7.73
N ALA A 30 -2.65 3.16 6.42
CA ALA A 30 -1.98 4.29 5.76
C ALA A 30 -2.47 5.62 6.34
N GLU A 31 -3.77 5.81 6.50
CA GLU A 31 -4.34 7.01 7.15
C GLU A 31 -3.78 7.22 8.55
N ARG A 32 -3.80 6.16 9.39
CA ARG A 32 -3.39 6.28 10.80
C ARG A 32 -1.90 6.42 11.01
N THR A 33 -1.09 5.72 10.21
CA THR A 33 0.36 5.60 10.44
C THR A 33 1.15 6.62 9.64
N LEU A 34 0.69 6.91 8.42
CA LEU A 34 1.38 7.80 7.48
C LEU A 34 0.70 9.17 7.39
N ALA A 35 -0.50 9.34 7.97
CA ALA A 35 -1.30 10.57 7.85
C ALA A 35 -1.51 10.96 6.38
N GLN A 36 -1.70 9.97 5.51
CA GLN A 36 -1.91 10.15 4.08
C GLN A 36 -3.27 9.58 3.66
N ASP A 37 -3.85 10.17 2.62
CA ASP A 37 -5.05 9.64 1.96
C ASP A 37 -4.69 8.42 1.09
N PRO A 38 -5.20 7.21 1.40
CA PRO A 38 -4.94 5.99 0.63
C PRO A 38 -5.59 6.01 -0.76
N PHE A 39 -6.52 6.93 -1.03
CA PHE A 39 -7.21 7.09 -2.30
C PHE A 39 -6.57 8.17 -3.21
N SER A 40 -5.48 8.78 -2.78
CA SER A 40 -4.76 9.87 -3.48
C SER A 40 -4.08 9.48 -4.81
N GLY A 41 -4.15 8.22 -5.23
CA GLY A 41 -3.39 7.72 -6.38
C GLY A 41 -1.91 7.45 -6.09
N HIS A 42 -1.49 7.56 -4.83
CA HIS A 42 -0.16 7.17 -4.37
C HIS A 42 -0.06 5.68 -4.05
N LEU A 43 1.17 5.17 -4.00
CA LEU A 43 1.47 3.77 -3.68
C LEU A 43 1.83 3.67 -2.19
N PHE A 44 1.19 2.75 -1.47
CA PHE A 44 1.48 2.51 -0.06
C PHE A 44 1.99 1.09 0.13
N VAL A 45 3.23 0.99 0.60
CA VAL A 45 4.00 -0.25 0.74
C VAL A 45 4.01 -0.68 2.20
N PHE A 46 3.74 -1.95 2.41
CA PHE A 46 3.74 -2.60 3.71
C PHE A 46 4.69 -3.79 3.68
N ARG A 47 5.29 -4.09 4.84
CA ARG A 47 6.17 -5.25 5.03
C ARG A 47 5.80 -6.02 6.30
N GLY A 48 5.77 -7.35 6.19
CA GLY A 48 5.53 -8.24 7.32
C GLY A 48 6.78 -8.43 8.18
N ARG A 49 6.62 -8.97 9.39
CA ARG A 49 7.74 -9.21 10.32
C ARG A 49 8.85 -10.10 9.74
N ARG A 50 8.45 -11.16 9.02
CA ARG A 50 9.36 -12.11 8.38
C ARG A 50 10.13 -11.52 7.20
N GLY A 51 9.59 -10.46 6.58
CA GLY A 51 10.22 -9.77 5.46
C GLY A 51 10.18 -10.51 4.12
N ASP A 52 9.49 -11.63 4.05
CA ASP A 52 9.28 -12.46 2.86
C ASP A 52 8.05 -12.07 2.04
N LEU A 53 7.23 -11.14 2.53
CA LEU A 53 6.02 -10.66 1.87
C LEU A 53 5.92 -9.13 1.94
N LEU A 54 5.76 -8.54 0.76
CA LEU A 54 5.40 -7.14 0.55
C LEU A 54 3.97 -7.07 0.01
N LYS A 55 3.21 -6.10 0.51
CA LYS A 55 1.92 -5.69 -0.04
C LYS A 55 1.99 -4.23 -0.45
N ILE A 56 1.39 -3.90 -1.59
CA ILE A 56 1.26 -2.53 -2.07
C ILE A 56 -0.21 -2.28 -2.38
N ILE A 57 -0.80 -1.25 -1.77
CA ILE A 57 -2.12 -0.77 -2.19
C ILE A 57 -1.98 0.46 -3.07
N TRP A 58 -2.88 0.56 -4.04
CA TRP A 58 -2.99 1.69 -4.96
C TRP A 58 -4.46 1.92 -5.33
N TRP A 59 -4.89 3.16 -5.30
CA TRP A 59 -6.17 3.57 -5.89
C TRP A 59 -5.90 4.13 -7.29
N ASP A 60 -6.31 3.42 -8.34
CA ASP A 60 -5.97 3.78 -9.73
C ASP A 60 -6.97 4.76 -10.37
N SER A 61 -7.76 5.47 -9.55
CA SER A 61 -8.95 6.27 -9.90
C SER A 61 -10.21 5.49 -10.29
N GLN A 62 -10.10 4.22 -10.65
CA GLN A 62 -11.23 3.36 -11.03
C GLN A 62 -11.56 2.33 -9.96
N GLY A 63 -10.57 1.92 -9.16
CA GLY A 63 -10.75 0.94 -8.11
C GLY A 63 -9.53 0.69 -7.22
N ALA A 64 -9.75 -0.21 -6.28
CA ALA A 64 -8.78 -0.63 -5.29
C ALA A 64 -7.87 -1.74 -5.84
N CYS A 65 -6.59 -1.45 -5.99
CA CYS A 65 -5.57 -2.42 -6.37
C CYS A 65 -4.76 -2.88 -5.15
N LEU A 66 -4.56 -4.19 -5.01
CA LEU A 66 -3.67 -4.79 -4.01
C LEU A 66 -2.68 -5.71 -4.72
N PHE A 67 -1.40 -5.33 -4.70
CA PHE A 67 -0.31 -6.14 -5.22
C PHE A 67 0.38 -6.86 -4.06
N SER A 68 0.80 -8.11 -4.31
CA SER A 68 1.58 -8.89 -3.35
C SER A 68 2.83 -9.44 -4.03
N LYS A 69 3.99 -9.27 -3.39
CA LYS A 69 5.26 -9.84 -3.85
C LYS A 69 5.88 -10.64 -2.72
N ARG A 70 6.20 -11.91 -3.00
CA ARG A 70 7.08 -12.70 -2.14
C ARG A 70 8.53 -12.46 -2.55
N LEU A 71 9.39 -12.18 -1.57
CA LEU A 71 10.81 -11.89 -1.76
C LEU A 71 11.67 -13.13 -1.54
#